data_AF-A0A7V9WSK4-F1
#
_entry.id   AF-A0A7V9WSK4-F1
#
_cell.length_a   1.000
_cell.length_b   1.000
_cell.length_c   1.000
_cell.angle_alpha   90.00
_cell.angle_beta   90.00
_cell.angle_gamma   90.00
#
_symmetry.space_group_name_H-M   'P 1'
#
loop_
_entity.id
_entity.type
_entity.pdbx_description
1 polymer ?
#
loop_
_entity_poly.entity_id
_entity_poly.type
_entity_poly.pdbx_seq_one_letter_code
_entity_poly.pdbx_strand_id
1 'polypeptide(L)'
;MIGTIRIIQNGNSKELAHVDLLRFDEEDIRQRLVDKGYPYDSELVVAGIPDWNIDTHLTFQEIRLLKLCYEKLYDHDEYIISYLLQHHWKVLDVISVYYKFASKDEVEALNLLLKDCDKTEVIRIFYQANTWINCIQAYLSSGELLNTPNGFYRKVG
;
A
#
# COMPACT_ATOMS: atom_id res chain seq x y z
N MET A 1 -4.15 11.36 -0.62
CA MET A 1 -3.04 11.15 -1.59
C MET A 1 -2.70 12.45 -2.29
N ILE A 2 -1.94 13.30 -1.61
CA ILE A 2 -1.33 14.50 -2.17
C ILE A 2 0.03 14.10 -2.75
N GLY A 3 0.20 14.19 -4.06
CA GLY A 3 1.46 13.85 -4.73
C GLY A 3 2.34 15.07 -4.99
N THR A 4 3.65 14.92 -4.82
CA THR A 4 4.63 15.92 -5.26
C THR A 4 5.03 15.67 -6.70
N ILE A 5 4.61 16.54 -7.62
CA ILE A 5 4.93 16.44 -9.04
C ILE A 5 6.29 17.07 -9.29
N ARG A 6 7.18 16.32 -9.92
CA ARG A 6 8.47 16.80 -10.41
C ARG A 6 8.57 16.63 -11.91
N ILE A 7 9.26 17.55 -12.54
CA ILE A 7 9.67 17.46 -13.94
C ILE A 7 11.15 17.11 -14.01
N ILE A 8 11.50 16.25 -14.96
CA ILE A 8 12.88 15.88 -15.26
C ILE A 8 13.25 16.54 -16.59
N GLN A 9 14.29 17.38 -16.57
CA GLN A 9 14.81 18.06 -17.75
C GLN A 9 16.32 18.12 -17.70
N ASN A 10 16.98 17.65 -18.75
CA ASN A 10 18.45 17.68 -18.90
C ASN A 10 19.19 17.09 -17.68
N GLY A 11 18.68 16.00 -17.11
CA GLY A 11 19.25 15.35 -15.93
C GLY A 11 19.00 16.06 -14.59
N ASN A 12 18.31 17.20 -14.61
CA ASN A 12 17.89 17.92 -13.40
C ASN A 12 16.42 17.62 -13.08
N SER A 13 16.11 17.52 -11.79
CA SER A 13 14.75 17.33 -11.31
C SER A 13 14.27 18.58 -10.58
N LYS A 14 13.14 19.15 -11.01
CA LYS A 14 12.53 20.33 -10.39
C LYS A 14 11.13 20.01 -9.90
N GLU A 15 10.82 20.42 -8.68
CA GLU A 15 9.46 20.37 -8.15
C GLU A 15 8.56 21.42 -8.82
N LEU A 16 7.34 21.01 -9.17
CA LEU A 16 6.37 21.85 -9.84
C LEU A 16 5.16 22.17 -8.97
N ALA A 17 4.60 21.18 -8.29
CA ALA A 17 3.36 21.33 -7.52
C ALA A 17 3.12 20.16 -6.57
N HIS A 18 2.26 20.41 -5.57
CA HIS A 18 1.54 19.37 -4.84
C HIS A 18 0.12 19.25 -5.40
N VAL A 19 -0.31 18.03 -5.71
CA VAL A 19 -1.58 17.77 -6.40
C VAL A 19 -2.38 16.71 -5.66
N ASP A 20 -3.69 16.90 -5.53
CA ASP A 20 -4.60 15.84 -5.10
C ASP A 20 -4.80 14.82 -6.22
N LEU A 21 -4.09 13.70 -6.10
CA LEU A 21 -4.06 12.63 -7.10
C LEU A 21 -5.29 11.72 -7.05
N LEU A 22 -6.14 11.86 -6.02
CA LEU A 22 -7.47 11.23 -6.03
C LEU A 22 -8.43 12.02 -6.92
N ARG A 23 -8.26 13.34 -6.99
CA ARG A 23 -9.14 14.22 -7.75
C ARG A 23 -8.72 14.41 -9.21
N PHE A 24 -7.43 14.56 -9.46
CA PHE A 24 -6.90 14.90 -10.79
C PHE A 24 -6.04 13.77 -11.34
N ASP A 25 -6.23 13.44 -12.61
CA ASP A 25 -5.41 12.46 -13.29
C ASP A 25 -4.20 13.09 -14.02
N GLU A 26 -3.41 12.26 -14.69
CA GLU A 26 -2.23 12.72 -15.42
C GLU A 26 -2.58 13.71 -16.54
N GLU A 27 -3.72 13.52 -17.23
CA GLU A 27 -4.15 14.37 -18.33
C GLU A 27 -4.53 15.76 -17.83
N ASP A 28 -5.30 15.83 -16.73
CA ASP A 28 -5.62 17.09 -16.04
C ASP A 28 -4.36 17.87 -15.64
N ILE A 29 -3.38 17.16 -15.06
CA ILE A 29 -2.11 17.75 -14.60
C ILE A 29 -1.30 18.26 -15.80
N ARG A 30 -1.18 17.46 -16.86
CA ARG A 30 -0.44 17.83 -18.08
C ARG A 30 -1.07 19.03 -18.77
N GLN A 31 -2.39 19.06 -18.93
CA GLN A 31 -3.07 20.20 -19.54
C GLN A 31 -2.80 21.49 -18.74
N ARG A 32 -2.82 21.41 -17.41
CA ARG A 32 -2.53 22.56 -16.56
C ARG A 32 -1.08 23.04 -16.65
N LEU A 33 -0.14 22.15 -16.92
CA LEU A 33 1.26 22.49 -17.16
C LEU A 33 1.46 23.14 -18.53
N VAL A 34 0.75 22.67 -19.56
CA VAL A 34 0.73 23.32 -20.88
C VAL A 34 0.22 24.76 -20.78
N ASP A 35 -0.85 25.02 -20.04
CA ASP A 35 -1.36 26.38 -19.78
C ASP A 35 -0.30 27.30 -19.14
N LYS A 36 0.68 26.72 -18.43
CA LYS A 36 1.80 27.42 -17.78
C LYS A 36 3.06 27.48 -18.65
N GLY A 37 3.01 27.00 -19.89
CA GLY A 37 4.11 27.05 -20.86
C GLY A 37 5.07 25.86 -20.83
N TYR A 38 4.73 24.75 -20.15
CA TYR A 38 5.53 23.53 -20.20
C TYR A 38 5.13 22.63 -21.37
N PRO A 39 6.07 21.91 -22.02
CA PRO A 39 5.74 20.91 -23.04
C PRO A 39 4.87 19.79 -22.47
N TYR A 40 3.84 19.36 -23.22
CA TYR A 40 2.93 18.29 -22.80
C TYR A 40 3.65 16.96 -22.58
N ASP A 41 4.65 16.67 -23.40
CA ASP A 41 5.48 15.46 -23.41
C ASP A 41 6.66 15.51 -22.42
N SER A 42 6.70 16.52 -21.55
CA SER A 42 7.71 16.59 -20.49
C SER A 42 7.71 15.31 -19.64
N GLU A 43 8.91 14.87 -19.27
CA GLU A 43 9.10 13.75 -18.35
C GLU A 43 8.66 14.18 -16.94
N LEU A 44 7.58 13.57 -16.47
CA LEU A 44 6.97 13.86 -15.17
C LEU A 44 7.04 12.62 -14.28
N VAL A 45 7.30 12.85 -13.01
CA VAL A 45 7.26 11.82 -11.97
C VAL A 45 6.52 12.32 -10.75
N VAL A 46 5.89 11.40 -10.03
CA VAL A 46 5.38 11.66 -8.69
C VAL A 46 6.49 11.28 -7.73
N ALA A 47 7.14 12.26 -7.10
CA ALA A 47 8.33 12.03 -6.29
C ALA A 47 8.02 11.46 -4.90
N GLY A 48 6.76 11.51 -4.49
CA GLY A 48 6.29 11.00 -3.22
C GLY A 48 4.85 11.40 -2.96
N ILE A 49 4.33 10.90 -1.84
CA ILE A 49 2.99 11.18 -1.33
C ILE A 49 3.17 11.67 0.12
N PRO A 50 3.38 12.98 0.36
CA PRO A 50 3.77 13.48 1.68
C PRO A 50 2.72 13.28 2.77
N ASP A 51 1.43 13.35 2.45
CA ASP A 51 0.34 13.09 3.40
C ASP A 51 0.31 11.63 3.85
N TRP A 52 0.92 10.72 3.09
CA TRP A 52 1.12 9.32 3.45
C TRP A 52 2.55 9.02 3.92
N ASN A 53 3.42 10.04 4.06
CA ASN A 53 4.83 9.89 4.43
C ASN A 53 5.60 8.92 3.52
N ILE A 54 5.35 8.99 2.20
CA ILE A 54 6.04 8.18 1.18
C ILE A 54 6.96 9.09 0.39
N ASP A 55 8.25 8.77 0.35
CA ASP A 55 9.29 9.50 -0.40
C ASP A 55 9.90 8.61 -1.50
N THR A 56 9.04 7.93 -2.25
CA THR A 56 9.44 7.04 -3.34
C THR A 56 8.89 7.58 -4.66
N HIS A 57 9.73 7.53 -5.70
CA HIS A 57 9.31 7.88 -7.05
C HIS A 57 8.29 6.88 -7.59
N LEU A 58 7.16 7.40 -8.05
CA LEU A 58 6.03 6.67 -8.58
C LEU A 58 5.70 7.19 -9.98
N THR A 59 5.32 6.26 -10.85
CA THR A 59 4.73 6.54 -12.16
C THR A 59 3.26 6.90 -12.00
N PHE A 60 2.69 7.64 -12.97
CA PHE A 60 1.25 7.90 -13.00
C PHE A 60 0.42 6.61 -13.14
N GLN A 61 0.96 5.58 -13.80
CA GLN A 61 0.33 4.26 -13.84
C GLN A 61 0.21 3.65 -12.44
N GLU A 62 1.26 3.71 -11.65
CA GLU A 62 1.24 3.24 -10.25
C GLU A 62 0.24 4.02 -9.41
N ILE A 63 0.19 5.35 -9.55
CA ILE A 63 -0.82 6.19 -8.89
C ILE A 63 -2.24 5.76 -9.25
N ARG A 64 -2.50 5.49 -10.54
CA ARG A 64 -3.80 5.01 -10.99
C ARG A 64 -4.16 3.67 -10.34
N LEU A 65 -3.21 2.75 -10.23
CA LEU A 65 -3.41 1.45 -9.58
C LEU A 65 -3.68 1.60 -8.08
N LEU A 66 -2.93 2.47 -7.39
CA LEU A 66 -3.16 2.78 -5.98
C LEU A 66 -4.53 3.40 -5.74
N LYS A 67 -4.97 4.31 -6.62
CA LYS A 67 -6.32 4.90 -6.56
C LYS A 67 -7.41 3.84 -6.68
N LEU A 68 -7.29 2.90 -7.64
CA LEU A 68 -8.23 1.79 -7.78
C LEU A 68 -8.24 0.88 -6.55
N CYS A 69 -7.06 0.56 -6.02
CA CYS A 69 -6.89 -0.24 -4.82
C CYS A 69 -7.57 0.41 -3.60
N TYR A 70 -7.34 1.70 -3.40
CA TYR A 70 -7.96 2.52 -2.36
C TYR A 70 -9.49 2.52 -2.44
N GLU A 71 -10.06 2.71 -3.63
CA GLU A 71 -11.51 2.80 -3.83
C GLU A 71 -12.21 1.44 -3.82
N LYS A 72 -11.58 0.38 -4.35
CA LYS A 72 -12.25 -0.90 -4.63
C LYS A 72 -11.92 -2.00 -3.65
N LEU A 73 -10.74 -1.96 -3.05
CA LEU A 73 -10.31 -2.99 -2.11
C LEU A 73 -10.40 -2.45 -0.68
N TYR A 74 -9.86 -1.26 -0.41
CA TYR A 74 -9.73 -0.78 0.96
C TYR A 74 -10.88 0.12 1.45
N ASP A 75 -12.01 0.21 0.73
CA ASP A 75 -13.19 0.99 1.15
C ASP A 75 -12.86 2.43 1.60
N HIS A 76 -11.93 3.07 0.89
CA HIS A 76 -11.42 4.42 1.20
C HIS A 76 -10.57 4.53 2.49
N ASP A 77 -10.10 3.41 3.05
CA ASP A 77 -9.10 3.39 4.12
C ASP A 77 -7.68 3.34 3.53
N GLU A 78 -6.93 4.42 3.72
CA GLU A 78 -5.56 4.56 3.22
C GLU A 78 -4.50 3.96 4.15
N TYR A 79 -4.86 3.56 5.38
CA TYR A 79 -3.89 3.20 6.40
C TYR A 79 -3.00 2.05 5.95
N ILE A 80 -3.58 0.96 5.44
CA ILE A 80 -2.80 -0.21 5.06
C ILE A 80 -1.98 0.04 3.80
N ILE A 81 -2.54 0.76 2.83
CA ILE A 81 -1.82 1.10 1.61
C ILE A 81 -0.58 1.94 1.96
N SER A 82 -0.76 3.00 2.76
CA SER A 82 0.34 3.86 3.21
C SER A 82 1.35 3.09 4.07
N TYR A 83 0.88 2.27 5.01
CA TYR A 83 1.74 1.43 5.85
C TYR A 83 2.64 0.51 5.02
N LEU A 84 2.10 -0.21 4.04
CA LEU A 84 2.88 -1.12 3.22
C LEU A 84 3.93 -0.37 2.37
N LEU A 85 3.55 0.75 1.78
CA LEU A 85 4.47 1.57 0.99
C LEU A 85 5.59 2.20 1.85
N GLN A 86 5.27 2.63 3.08
CA GLN A 86 6.26 3.09 4.06
C GLN A 86 7.27 2.00 4.45
N HIS A 87 6.86 0.73 4.37
CA HIS A 87 7.72 -0.44 4.60
C HIS A 87 8.33 -1.00 3.29
N HIS A 88 8.46 -0.14 2.27
CA HIS A 88 9.15 -0.42 1.01
C HIS A 88 8.52 -1.52 0.14
N TRP A 89 7.24 -1.83 0.34
CA TRP A 89 6.53 -2.68 -0.61
C TRP A 89 6.40 -1.95 -1.95
N LYS A 90 6.55 -2.70 -3.05
CA LYS A 90 6.29 -2.13 -4.38
C LYS A 90 4.79 -1.99 -4.58
N VAL A 91 4.38 -1.02 -5.40
CA VAL A 91 2.96 -0.79 -5.71
C VAL A 91 2.29 -2.05 -6.23
N LEU A 92 2.94 -2.79 -7.13
CA LEU A 92 2.40 -4.05 -7.66
C LEU A 92 2.17 -5.10 -6.57
N ASP A 93 3.06 -5.17 -5.58
CA ASP A 93 2.90 -6.10 -4.46
C ASP A 93 1.72 -5.66 -3.59
N VAL A 94 1.62 -4.37 -3.27
CA VAL A 94 0.51 -3.79 -2.49
C VAL A 94 -0.86 -4.02 -3.12
N ILE A 95 -0.99 -3.85 -4.44
CA ILE A 95 -2.29 -4.07 -5.12
C ILE A 95 -2.61 -5.55 -5.36
N SER A 96 -1.62 -6.44 -5.23
CA SER A 96 -1.80 -7.89 -5.40
C SER A 96 -2.28 -8.60 -4.12
N VAL A 97 -2.22 -7.90 -2.98
CA VAL A 97 -2.63 -8.42 -1.68
C VAL A 97 -3.66 -7.51 -1.05
N TYR A 98 -4.65 -8.12 -0.42
CA TYR A 98 -5.70 -7.37 0.27
C TYR A 98 -5.71 -7.76 1.74
N TYR A 99 -5.61 -6.77 2.62
CA TYR A 99 -5.64 -6.99 4.05
C TYR A 99 -6.87 -6.34 4.68
N LYS A 100 -7.48 -7.06 5.64
CA LYS A 100 -8.54 -6.54 6.49
C LYS A 100 -8.10 -6.55 7.94
N PHE A 101 -8.56 -5.56 8.69
CA PHE A 101 -8.38 -5.54 10.13
C PHE A 101 -8.94 -6.83 10.75
N ALA A 102 -8.15 -7.45 11.63
CA ALA A 102 -8.51 -8.68 12.32
C ALA A 102 -8.83 -8.38 13.79
N SER A 103 -7.83 -8.02 14.59
CA SER A 103 -8.00 -7.59 15.99
C SER A 103 -6.75 -6.85 16.48
N LYS A 104 -6.86 -6.18 17.62
CA LYS A 104 -5.68 -5.70 18.39
C LYS A 104 -5.08 -6.81 19.25
N ASP A 105 -5.84 -7.86 19.53
CA ASP A 105 -5.38 -9.02 20.27
C ASP A 105 -4.83 -10.09 19.31
N GLU A 106 -3.64 -10.61 19.62
CA GLU A 106 -2.93 -11.58 18.78
C GLU A 106 -3.65 -12.93 18.70
N VAL A 107 -4.28 -13.36 19.81
CA VAL A 107 -5.00 -14.63 19.88
C VAL A 107 -6.30 -14.53 19.07
N GLU A 108 -7.03 -13.43 19.20
CA GLU A 108 -8.22 -13.17 18.38
C GLU A 108 -7.89 -13.08 16.89
N ALA A 109 -6.80 -12.41 16.54
CA ALA A 109 -6.36 -12.29 15.15
C ALA A 109 -6.03 -13.65 14.54
N LEU A 110 -5.30 -14.51 15.27
CA LEU A 110 -5.00 -15.86 14.81
C LEU A 110 -6.26 -16.73 14.74
N ASN A 111 -7.17 -16.60 15.70
CA ASN A 111 -8.45 -17.33 15.68
C ASN A 111 -9.28 -16.98 14.44
N LEU A 112 -9.30 -15.71 14.04
CA LEU A 112 -9.94 -15.29 12.79
C LEU A 112 -9.28 -15.87 11.53
N LEU A 113 -7.95 -16.02 11.55
CA LEU A 113 -7.18 -16.59 10.44
C LEU A 113 -7.45 -18.10 10.32
N LEU A 114 -7.56 -18.80 11.45
CA LEU A 114 -7.76 -20.24 11.53
C LEU A 114 -9.23 -20.67 11.58
N LYS A 115 -10.18 -19.74 11.49
CA LYS A 115 -11.62 -20.01 11.71
C LYS A 115 -12.19 -21.11 10.79
N ASP A 116 -11.61 -21.25 9.60
CA ASP A 116 -12.05 -22.20 8.57
C ASP A 116 -11.20 -23.48 8.56
N CYS A 117 -10.15 -23.56 9.39
CA CYS A 117 -9.34 -24.77 9.56
C CYS A 117 -10.04 -25.78 10.47
N ASP A 118 -9.96 -27.07 10.13
CA ASP A 118 -10.43 -28.10 11.05
C ASP A 118 -9.48 -28.28 12.25
N LYS A 119 -9.98 -28.93 13.30
CA LYS A 119 -9.21 -29.13 14.55
C LYS A 119 -7.91 -29.91 14.34
N THR A 120 -7.89 -30.86 13.41
CA THR A 120 -6.71 -31.69 13.12
C THR A 120 -5.62 -30.83 12.49
N GLU A 121 -6.01 -29.96 11.56
CA GLU A 121 -5.11 -29.01 10.92
C GLU A 121 -4.52 -28.02 11.93
N VAL A 122 -5.37 -27.44 12.78
CA VAL A 122 -4.94 -26.52 13.83
C VAL A 122 -3.93 -27.18 14.77
N ILE A 123 -4.22 -28.40 15.24
CA ILE A 123 -3.28 -29.17 16.08
C ILE A 123 -1.95 -29.42 15.36
N ARG A 124 -1.99 -29.78 14.06
CA ARG A 124 -0.79 -30.01 13.26
C ARG A 124 0.07 -28.76 13.14
N ILE A 125 -0.54 -27.61 12.84
CA ILE A 125 0.14 -26.31 12.74
C ILE A 125 0.87 -26.00 14.05
N PHE A 126 0.17 -26.07 15.18
CA PHE A 126 0.77 -25.79 16.49
C PHE A 126 1.87 -26.80 16.86
N TYR A 127 1.67 -28.08 16.55
CA TYR A 127 2.68 -29.11 16.79
C TYR A 127 3.96 -28.86 15.98
N GLN A 128 3.83 -28.48 14.71
CA GLN A 128 4.97 -28.16 13.83
C GLN A 128 5.68 -26.87 14.25
N ALA A 129 4.93 -25.86 14.69
CA ALA A 129 5.50 -24.60 15.16
C ALA A 129 6.30 -24.74 16.47
N ASN A 130 5.99 -25.76 17.29
CA ASN A 130 6.59 -26.06 18.59
C ASN A 130 6.33 -25.02 19.71
N THR A 131 6.19 -23.73 19.37
CA THR A 131 5.83 -22.66 20.30
C THR A 131 4.80 -21.70 19.69
N TRP A 132 4.05 -21.01 20.54
CA TRP A 132 3.14 -19.94 20.13
C TRP A 132 3.85 -18.85 19.29
N ILE A 133 5.02 -18.41 19.73
CA ILE A 133 5.80 -17.36 19.07
C ILE A 133 6.17 -17.79 17.64
N ASN A 134 6.65 -19.03 17.48
CA ASN A 134 6.98 -19.56 16.16
C ASN A 134 5.75 -19.68 15.26
N CYS A 135 4.60 -20.03 15.83
CA CYS A 135 3.34 -20.14 15.10
C CYS A 135 2.94 -18.79 14.51
N ILE A 136 2.89 -17.74 15.33
CA ILE A 136 2.59 -16.38 14.88
C ILE A 136 3.63 -15.88 13.87
N GLN A 137 4.92 -16.09 14.16
CA GLN A 137 6.00 -15.65 13.28
C GLN A 137 5.91 -16.27 11.89
N ALA A 138 5.42 -17.50 11.75
CA ALA A 138 5.20 -18.12 10.45
C ALA A 138 4.18 -17.32 9.61
N TYR A 139 3.06 -16.89 10.20
CA TYR A 139 2.04 -16.08 9.52
C TYR A 139 2.50 -14.66 9.23
N LEU A 140 3.27 -14.05 10.14
CA LEU A 140 3.90 -12.74 9.90
C LEU A 140 4.92 -12.79 8.77
N SER A 141 5.71 -13.87 8.70
CA SER A 141 6.76 -14.02 7.69
C SER A 141 6.20 -14.41 6.31
N SER A 142 5.06 -15.09 6.26
CA SER A 142 4.38 -15.41 4.99
C SER A 142 3.56 -14.25 4.43
N GLY A 143 3.30 -13.21 5.24
CA GLY A 143 2.38 -12.12 4.88
C GLY A 143 0.90 -12.52 4.96
N GLU A 144 0.56 -13.63 5.63
CA GLU A 144 -0.85 -13.96 5.89
C GLU A 144 -1.41 -13.12 7.04
N LEU A 145 -0.53 -12.64 7.92
CA LEU A 145 -0.84 -11.68 8.98
C LEU A 145 0.16 -10.52 8.92
N LEU A 146 -0.32 -9.29 9.10
CA LEU A 146 0.50 -8.12 9.36
C LEU A 146 0.32 -7.70 10.80
N ASN A 147 1.42 -7.37 11.46
CA ASN A 147 1.41 -6.64 12.72
C ASN A 147 1.69 -5.16 12.42
N THR A 148 0.76 -4.29 12.81
CA THR A 148 0.85 -2.84 12.60
C THR A 148 0.59 -2.11 13.92
N PRO A 149 0.96 -0.83 14.05
CA PRO A 149 0.59 -0.02 15.22
C PRO A 149 -0.91 0.01 15.54
N ASN A 150 -1.78 -0.18 14.55
CA ASN A 150 -3.25 -0.19 14.75
C ASN A 150 -3.80 -1.57 15.13
N GLY A 151 -2.97 -2.61 15.09
CA GLY A 151 -3.33 -4.00 15.37
C GLY A 151 -2.96 -4.94 14.24
N PHE A 152 -3.53 -6.13 14.28
CA PHE A 152 -3.30 -7.16 13.30
C PHE A 152 -4.25 -7.05 12.12
N TYR A 153 -3.70 -7.22 10.92
CA TYR A 153 -4.47 -7.28 9.68
C TYR A 153 -4.20 -8.62 9.00
N ARG A 154 -5.26 -9.33 8.64
CA ARG A 154 -5.14 -10.62 7.95
C ARG A 154 -5.30 -10.42 6.46
N LYS A 155 -4.57 -11.21 5.69
CA LYS A 155 -4.76 -11.29 4.25
C LYS A 155 -6.14 -11.87 3.95
N VAL A 156 -6.76 -11.38 2.88
CA VAL A 156 -8.08 -11.80 2.40
C VAL A 156 -7.93 -12.18 0.94
N GLY A 157 -8.19 -13.45 0.65
CA GLY A 157 -8.14 -14.07 -0.68
C GLY A 157 -9.04 -15.29 -0.71
#